data_AF-A0A550BVR0-F1
#
_entry.id   AF-A0A550BVR0-F1
#
_cell.length_a   1.000
_cell.length_b   1.000
_cell.length_c   1.000
_cell.angle_alpha   90.00
_cell.angle_beta   90.00
_cell.angle_gamma   90.00
#
_symmetry.space_group_name_H-M   'P 1'
#
loop_
_entity.id
_entity.type
_entity.pdbx_description
1 polymer ?
#
loop_
_entity_poly.entity_id
_entity_poly.type
_entity_poly.pdbx_seq_one_letter_code
_entity_poly.pdbx_strand_id
1 'polypeptide(L)'
;MNIIETLFGRTVTPAERLRQHQRALTKAQRELDRERTKLEQSEKKLIADIKKSAKAGQMNACKVMAKDLVRTRRYVQKFYQMRTQLQAVSLRIQTLRSNQQMAEAMRGASRAMASMNRGMNLPQIQKIMNEFEKESAMMDMKEEMMSDAVDDVMEDEEDEEEEGDKILKEVLDEIGVGLSQQLTDAPTGLATSTPLATRQPVALGEAADSGAADRRDDNGGGGGAALSDEDALQARLDALRKG
;
A
#
# COMPACT_ATOMS: atom_id res chain seq x y z
N MET A 1 9.17 -39.02 -36.11
CA MET A 1 7.97 -39.12 -35.25
C MET A 1 7.90 -40.54 -34.74
N ASN A 2 7.93 -40.72 -33.43
CA ASN A 2 8.17 -42.01 -32.80
C ASN A 2 6.88 -42.83 -32.73
N ILE A 3 6.89 -44.03 -33.32
CA ILE A 3 5.78 -45.00 -33.38
C ILE A 3 5.37 -45.51 -31.98
N ILE A 4 6.26 -45.36 -30.99
CA ILE A 4 6.01 -45.73 -29.59
C ILE A 4 5.05 -44.72 -28.90
N GLU A 5 5.01 -43.47 -29.35
CA GLU A 5 4.16 -42.42 -28.78
C GLU A 5 2.66 -42.59 -29.13
N THR A 6 2.36 -43.33 -30.20
CA THR A 6 0.98 -43.60 -30.66
C THR A 6 0.35 -44.81 -29.97
N LEU A 7 1.14 -45.69 -29.35
CA LEU A 7 0.66 -46.94 -28.76
C LEU A 7 0.46 -46.90 -27.22
N PHE A 8 1.12 -45.99 -26.50
CA PHE A 8 1.07 -45.94 -25.01
C PHE A 8 0.60 -44.62 -24.40
N GLY A 9 0.11 -43.68 -25.22
CA GLY A 9 -0.25 -42.35 -24.76
C GLY A 9 1.01 -41.51 -24.47
N ARG A 10 0.98 -40.23 -24.83
CA ARG A 10 2.10 -39.31 -24.58
C ARG A 10 2.42 -39.25 -23.09
N THR A 11 3.52 -39.87 -22.68
CA THR A 11 4.11 -39.62 -21.37
C THR A 11 4.66 -38.19 -21.39
N VAL A 12 3.92 -37.26 -20.78
CA VAL A 12 4.31 -35.86 -20.68
C VAL A 12 5.73 -35.77 -20.10
N THR A 13 6.66 -35.21 -20.88
CA THR A 13 8.05 -35.10 -20.45
C THR A 13 8.17 -34.15 -19.24
N PRO A 14 9.17 -34.29 -18.37
CA PRO A 14 9.36 -33.37 -17.23
C PRO A 14 9.39 -31.90 -17.65
N ALA A 15 10.01 -31.58 -18.79
CA ALA A 15 10.04 -30.23 -19.35
C ALA A 15 8.66 -29.73 -19.79
N GLU A 16 7.83 -30.61 -20.35
CA GLU A 16 6.46 -30.28 -20.76
C GLU A 16 5.53 -30.10 -19.55
N ARG A 17 5.72 -30.88 -18.48
CA ARG A 17 5.04 -30.68 -17.19
C ARG A 17 5.40 -29.33 -16.57
N LEU A 18 6.69 -28.97 -16.50
CA LEU A 18 7.11 -27.64 -16.02
C LEU A 18 6.44 -26.51 -16.80
N ARG A 19 6.38 -26.63 -18.13
CA ARG A 19 5.75 -25.63 -19.00
C ARG A 19 4.23 -25.57 -18.79
N GLN A 20 3.57 -26.70 -18.51
CA GLN A 20 2.15 -26.73 -18.18
C GLN A 20 1.88 -26.06 -16.82
N HIS A 21 2.67 -26.37 -15.79
CA HIS A 21 2.55 -25.74 -14.48
C HIS A 21 2.80 -24.24 -14.54
N GLN A 22 3.81 -23.78 -15.30
CA GLN A 22 4.07 -22.34 -15.47
C GLN A 22 2.87 -21.61 -16.10
N ARG A 23 2.24 -22.20 -17.13
CA ARG A 23 1.01 -21.64 -17.73
C ARG A 23 -0.16 -21.62 -16.75
N ALA A 24 -0.32 -22.68 -15.96
CA ALA A 24 -1.37 -22.76 -14.94
C ALA A 24 -1.19 -21.66 -13.88
N LEU A 25 0.05 -21.44 -13.41
CA LEU A 25 0.37 -20.36 -12.47
C LEU A 25 0.09 -18.98 -13.05
N THR A 26 0.49 -18.70 -14.30
CA THR A 26 0.16 -17.41 -14.94
C THR A 26 -1.35 -17.21 -15.08
N LYS A 27 -2.11 -18.27 -15.34
CA LYS A 27 -3.57 -18.21 -15.37
C LYS A 27 -4.13 -17.88 -13.99
N ALA A 28 -3.68 -18.58 -12.95
CA ALA A 28 -4.09 -18.34 -11.56
C ALA A 28 -3.75 -16.91 -11.10
N GLN A 29 -2.57 -16.38 -11.41
CA GLN A 29 -2.20 -14.99 -11.13
C GLN A 29 -3.20 -13.99 -11.72
N ARG A 30 -3.60 -14.17 -12.98
CA ARG A 30 -4.59 -13.29 -13.64
C ARG A 30 -5.98 -13.43 -13.03
N GLU A 31 -6.34 -14.62 -12.55
CA GLU A 31 -7.60 -14.87 -11.89
C GLU A 31 -7.65 -14.19 -10.53
N LEU A 32 -6.57 -14.30 -9.73
CA LEU A 32 -6.41 -13.55 -8.48
C LEU A 32 -6.50 -12.04 -8.70
N ASP A 33 -5.81 -11.49 -9.71
CA ASP A 33 -5.87 -10.06 -10.02
C ASP A 33 -7.31 -9.62 -10.35
N ARG A 34 -8.08 -10.44 -11.08
CA ARG A 34 -9.48 -10.14 -11.40
C ARG A 34 -10.39 -10.18 -10.17
N GLU A 35 -10.21 -11.18 -9.31
CA GLU A 35 -10.97 -11.28 -8.06
C GLU A 35 -10.65 -10.12 -7.12
N ARG A 36 -9.37 -9.75 -7.00
CA ARG A 36 -8.94 -8.56 -6.26
C ARG A 36 -9.64 -7.30 -6.75
N THR A 37 -9.66 -7.05 -8.06
CA THR A 37 -10.36 -5.87 -8.60
C THR A 37 -11.87 -5.88 -8.33
N LYS A 38 -12.51 -7.06 -8.30
CA LYS A 38 -13.93 -7.17 -7.89
C LYS A 38 -14.10 -6.81 -6.41
N LEU A 39 -13.19 -7.27 -5.55
CA LEU A 39 -13.21 -6.95 -4.12
C LEU A 39 -12.97 -5.46 -3.85
N GLU A 40 -12.03 -4.83 -4.56
CA GLU A 40 -11.80 -3.38 -4.52
C GLU A 40 -13.06 -2.59 -4.96
N GLN A 41 -13.81 -3.09 -5.94
CA GLN A 41 -15.08 -2.49 -6.33
C GLN A 41 -16.18 -2.68 -5.28
N SER A 42 -16.27 -3.84 -4.63
CA SER A 42 -17.21 -4.04 -3.52
C SER A 42 -16.85 -3.18 -2.32
N GLU A 43 -15.56 -3.01 -2.02
CA GLU A 43 -15.07 -2.12 -0.96
C GLU A 43 -15.58 -0.68 -1.18
N LYS A 44 -15.39 -0.14 -2.40
CA LYS A 44 -15.90 1.20 -2.75
C LYS A 44 -17.41 1.32 -2.59
N LYS A 45 -18.17 0.27 -2.92
CA LYS A 45 -19.62 0.23 -2.72
C LYS A 45 -19.99 0.21 -1.23
N LEU A 46 -19.34 -0.64 -0.43
CA LEU A 46 -19.54 -0.69 1.02
C LEU A 46 -19.26 0.67 1.67
N ILE A 47 -18.20 1.37 1.26
CA ILE A 47 -17.91 2.72 1.76
C ILE A 47 -19.06 3.68 1.43
N ALA A 48 -19.61 3.63 0.21
CA ALA A 48 -20.75 4.46 -0.17
C ALA A 48 -22.02 4.11 0.63
N ASP A 49 -22.26 2.83 0.90
CA ASP A 49 -23.41 2.36 1.68
C ASP A 49 -23.27 2.74 3.16
N ILE A 50 -22.09 2.59 3.76
CA ILE A 50 -21.77 3.08 5.12
C ILE A 50 -22.04 4.59 5.20
N LYS A 51 -21.59 5.36 4.20
CA LYS A 51 -21.84 6.81 4.11
C LYS A 51 -23.33 7.13 4.11
N LYS A 52 -24.13 6.35 3.37
CA LYS A 52 -25.58 6.54 3.29
C LYS A 52 -26.28 6.18 4.61
N SER A 53 -25.92 5.05 5.22
CA SER A 53 -26.50 4.61 6.50
C SER A 53 -26.10 5.50 7.67
N ALA A 54 -24.88 6.06 7.66
CA ALA A 54 -24.42 7.01 8.67
C ALA A 54 -25.25 8.30 8.64
N LYS A 55 -25.51 8.85 7.44
CA LYS A 55 -26.40 10.01 7.27
C LYS A 55 -27.86 9.73 7.69
N ALA A 56 -28.30 8.49 7.58
CA ALA A 56 -29.63 8.06 8.03
C ALA A 56 -29.70 7.80 9.55
N GLY A 57 -28.60 7.95 10.29
CA GLY A 57 -28.55 7.72 11.75
C GLY A 57 -28.60 6.24 12.15
N GLN A 58 -28.43 5.30 11.21
CA GLN A 58 -28.55 3.86 11.47
C GLN A 58 -27.24 3.26 11.99
N MET A 59 -26.84 3.62 13.21
CA MET A 59 -25.52 3.27 13.77
C MET A 59 -25.27 1.75 13.86
N ASN A 60 -26.29 0.95 14.18
CA ASN A 60 -26.17 -0.51 14.21
C ASN A 60 -25.87 -1.10 12.82
N ALA A 61 -26.48 -0.55 11.77
CA ALA A 61 -26.23 -0.98 10.40
C ALA A 61 -24.82 -0.57 9.95
N CYS A 62 -24.38 0.64 10.31
CA CYS A 62 -23.00 1.10 10.06
C CYS A 62 -21.97 0.19 10.72
N LYS A 63 -22.22 -0.26 11.96
CA LYS A 63 -21.29 -1.16 12.67
C LYS A 63 -21.12 -2.51 11.98
N VAL A 64 -22.21 -3.09 11.47
CA VAL A 64 -22.14 -4.35 10.70
C VAL A 64 -21.41 -4.14 9.37
N MET A 65 -21.76 -3.09 8.62
CA MET A 65 -21.12 -2.80 7.34
C MET A 65 -19.63 -2.45 7.50
N ALA A 66 -19.23 -1.81 8.60
CA ALA A 66 -17.83 -1.52 8.89
C ALA A 66 -17.01 -2.80 9.13
N LYS A 67 -17.57 -3.80 9.83
CA LYS A 67 -16.92 -5.12 9.97
C LYS A 67 -16.74 -5.80 8.61
N ASP A 68 -17.75 -5.74 7.75
CA ASP A 68 -17.66 -6.28 6.39
C ASP A 68 -16.62 -5.52 5.53
N LEU A 69 -16.47 -4.21 5.72
CA LEU A 69 -15.45 -3.40 5.06
C LEU A 69 -14.04 -3.86 5.45
N VAL A 70 -13.78 -4.01 6.75
CA VAL A 70 -12.49 -4.49 7.28
C VAL A 70 -12.16 -5.87 6.73
N ARG A 71 -13.12 -6.79 6.76
CA ARG A 71 -12.98 -8.13 6.19
C ARG A 71 -12.65 -8.08 4.70
N THR A 72 -13.31 -7.20 3.95
CA THR A 72 -13.05 -7.02 2.52
C THR A 72 -11.64 -6.50 2.25
N ARG A 73 -11.16 -5.51 3.03
CA ARG A 73 -9.79 -4.99 2.95
C ARG A 73 -8.74 -6.06 3.22
N ARG A 74 -8.94 -6.88 4.26
CA ARG A 74 -8.04 -8.01 4.54
C ARG A 74 -8.03 -9.04 3.44
N TYR A 75 -9.18 -9.33 2.82
CA TYR A 75 -9.18 -10.18 1.64
C TYR A 75 -8.37 -9.57 0.51
N VAL A 76 -8.54 -8.28 0.19
CA VAL A 76 -7.72 -7.60 -0.82
C VAL A 76 -6.21 -7.73 -0.53
N GLN A 77 -5.79 -7.51 0.72
CA GLN A 77 -4.40 -7.70 1.17
C GLN A 77 -3.92 -9.14 1.03
N LYS A 78 -4.73 -10.11 1.45
CA LYS A 78 -4.45 -11.55 1.27
C LYS A 78 -4.31 -11.93 -0.20
N PHE A 79 -5.10 -11.33 -1.09
CA PHE A 79 -4.95 -11.51 -2.54
C PHE A 79 -3.62 -10.93 -3.07
N TYR A 80 -3.14 -9.81 -2.52
CA TYR A 80 -1.79 -9.30 -2.83
C TYR A 80 -0.70 -10.26 -2.37
N GLN A 81 -0.77 -10.75 -1.13
CA GLN A 81 0.19 -11.72 -0.59
C GLN A 81 0.20 -13.01 -1.44
N MET A 82 -0.98 -13.57 -1.74
CA MET A 82 -1.10 -14.76 -2.60
C MET A 82 -0.56 -14.55 -4.02
N ARG A 83 -0.78 -13.38 -4.63
CA ARG A 83 -0.21 -13.04 -5.94
C ARG A 83 1.32 -13.08 -5.87
N THR A 84 1.91 -12.47 -4.85
CA THR A 84 3.37 -12.45 -4.63
C THR A 84 3.92 -13.86 -4.41
N GLN A 85 3.24 -14.68 -3.62
CA GLN A 85 3.60 -16.09 -3.42
C GLN A 85 3.57 -16.87 -4.75
N LEU A 86 2.52 -16.71 -5.58
CA LEU A 86 2.47 -17.35 -6.90
C LEU A 86 3.58 -16.84 -7.84
N GLN A 87 3.97 -15.57 -7.72
CA GLN A 87 5.08 -15.01 -8.48
C GLN A 87 6.43 -15.62 -8.04
N ALA A 88 6.65 -15.79 -6.74
CA ALA A 88 7.82 -16.47 -6.20
C ALA A 88 7.91 -17.93 -6.68
N VAL A 89 6.79 -18.68 -6.63
CA VAL A 89 6.73 -20.05 -7.15
C VAL A 89 7.00 -20.10 -8.66
N SER A 90 6.46 -19.15 -9.44
CA SER A 90 6.73 -19.05 -10.87
C SER A 90 8.22 -18.81 -11.15
N LEU A 91 8.89 -17.99 -10.35
CA LEU A 91 10.33 -17.75 -10.46
C LEU A 91 11.11 -19.02 -10.12
N ARG A 92 10.75 -19.74 -9.05
CA ARG A 92 11.38 -21.01 -8.67
C ARG A 92 11.26 -22.05 -9.79
N ILE A 93 10.10 -22.15 -10.46
CA ILE A 93 9.92 -23.03 -11.63
C ILE A 93 10.80 -22.60 -12.80
N GLN A 94 10.97 -21.30 -13.03
CA GLN A 94 11.87 -20.80 -14.07
C GLN A 94 13.33 -21.18 -13.78
N THR A 95 13.78 -21.06 -12.52
CA THR A 95 15.10 -21.53 -12.10
C THR A 95 15.28 -23.03 -12.31
N LEU A 96 14.29 -23.85 -11.91
CA LEU A 96 14.31 -25.29 -12.14
C LEU A 96 14.43 -25.65 -13.63
N ARG A 97 13.77 -24.89 -14.51
CA ARG A 97 13.88 -25.08 -15.96
C ARG A 97 15.29 -24.78 -16.47
N SER A 98 15.90 -23.69 -16.02
CA SER A 98 17.28 -23.34 -16.38
C SER A 98 18.28 -24.39 -15.89
N ASN A 99 18.11 -24.87 -14.65
CA ASN A 99 18.94 -25.93 -14.08
C ASN A 99 18.78 -27.25 -14.86
N GLN A 100 17.56 -27.59 -15.28
CA GLN A 100 17.32 -28.77 -16.11
C GLN A 100 18.02 -28.68 -17.47
N GLN A 101 18.00 -27.50 -18.12
CA GLN A 101 18.70 -27.27 -19.38
C GLN A 101 20.22 -27.35 -19.20
N MET A 102 20.74 -26.80 -18.12
CA MET A 102 22.15 -26.89 -17.76
C MET A 102 22.56 -28.34 -17.52
N ALA A 103 21.78 -29.11 -16.75
CA ALA A 103 22.03 -30.53 -16.51
C ALA A 103 22.00 -31.35 -17.81
N GLU A 104 21.10 -31.03 -18.74
CA GLU A 104 21.04 -31.68 -20.05
C GLU A 104 22.27 -31.35 -20.92
N ALA A 105 22.69 -30.08 -20.93
CA ALA A 105 23.89 -29.62 -21.62
C ALA A 105 25.16 -30.26 -21.02
N MET A 106 25.28 -30.29 -19.68
CA MET A 106 26.36 -30.98 -18.97
C MET A 106 26.34 -32.46 -19.28
N ARG A 107 25.18 -33.13 -19.33
CA ARG A 107 25.09 -34.56 -19.70
C ARG A 107 25.55 -34.82 -21.14
N GLY A 108 25.28 -33.90 -22.06
CA GLY A 108 25.79 -33.93 -23.43
C GLY A 108 27.30 -33.71 -23.49
N ALA A 109 27.80 -32.69 -22.79
CA ALA A 109 29.22 -32.39 -22.66
C ALA A 109 29.99 -33.53 -21.98
N SER A 110 29.46 -34.13 -20.92
CA SER A 110 30.04 -35.31 -20.24
C SER A 110 30.05 -36.53 -21.15
N ARG A 111 29.05 -36.74 -22.01
CA ARG A 111 29.08 -37.81 -23.03
C ARG A 111 30.15 -37.55 -24.09
N ALA A 112 30.26 -36.31 -24.57
CA ALA A 112 31.32 -35.92 -25.51
C ALA A 112 32.70 -36.07 -24.86
N MET A 113 32.86 -35.60 -23.62
CA MET A 113 34.05 -35.75 -22.78
C MET A 113 34.35 -37.21 -22.47
N ALA A 114 33.37 -38.08 -22.24
CA ALA A 114 33.60 -39.51 -22.04
C ALA A 114 34.07 -40.19 -23.34
N SER A 115 33.50 -39.79 -24.49
CA SER A 115 33.99 -40.24 -25.80
C SER A 115 35.40 -39.73 -26.10
N MET A 116 35.74 -38.53 -25.62
CA MET A 116 37.05 -37.90 -25.76
C MET A 116 38.08 -38.44 -24.74
N ASN A 117 37.66 -38.79 -23.52
CA ASN A 117 38.46 -39.41 -22.46
C ASN A 117 38.86 -40.85 -22.83
N ARG A 118 38.02 -41.53 -23.63
CA ARG A 118 38.42 -42.77 -24.30
C ARG A 118 39.65 -42.59 -25.21
N GLY A 119 40.03 -41.35 -25.53
CA GLY A 119 41.26 -40.96 -26.23
C GLY A 119 42.21 -39.98 -25.49
N MET A 120 41.92 -39.49 -24.26
CA MET A 120 42.82 -38.57 -23.53
C MET A 120 42.54 -38.41 -22.01
N ASN A 121 43.56 -38.73 -21.20
CA ASN A 121 43.95 -38.36 -19.81
C ASN A 121 42.93 -37.87 -18.74
N LEU A 122 42.84 -38.67 -17.66
CA LEU A 122 42.04 -38.59 -16.43
C LEU A 122 42.15 -37.36 -15.45
N PRO A 123 43.24 -36.54 -15.41
CA PRO A 123 43.40 -35.50 -14.38
C PRO A 123 42.47 -34.27 -14.47
N GLN A 124 41.96 -33.93 -15.66
CA GLN A 124 41.19 -32.69 -15.87
C GLN A 124 39.74 -32.81 -15.38
N ILE A 125 39.18 -34.02 -15.35
CA ILE A 125 37.80 -34.30 -14.90
C ILE A 125 37.68 -34.14 -13.37
N GLN A 126 38.70 -34.54 -12.60
CA GLN A 126 38.70 -34.35 -11.13
C GLN A 126 38.69 -32.87 -10.74
N LYS A 127 39.35 -32.01 -11.53
CA LYS A 127 39.34 -30.57 -11.26
C LYS A 127 37.95 -29.95 -11.46
N ILE A 128 37.24 -30.34 -12.52
CA ILE A 128 35.89 -29.83 -12.82
C ILE A 128 34.87 -30.27 -11.76
N MET A 129 34.96 -31.50 -11.25
CA MET A 129 34.07 -31.98 -10.18
C MET A 129 34.30 -31.21 -8.87
N ASN A 130 35.57 -30.96 -8.50
CA ASN A 130 35.88 -30.19 -7.30
C ASN A 130 35.46 -28.71 -7.42
N GLU A 131 35.56 -28.12 -8.62
CA GLU A 131 35.12 -26.74 -8.87
C GLU A 131 33.58 -26.65 -8.77
N PHE A 132 32.85 -27.63 -9.31
CA PHE A 132 31.40 -27.71 -9.24
C PHE A 132 30.88 -27.88 -7.81
N GLU A 133 31.49 -28.78 -7.00
CA GLU A 133 31.11 -28.92 -5.59
C GLU A 133 31.29 -27.61 -4.81
N LYS A 134 32.37 -26.87 -5.10
CA LYS A 134 32.65 -25.59 -4.44
C LYS A 134 31.66 -24.49 -4.84
N GLU A 135 31.22 -24.49 -6.10
CA GLU A 135 30.28 -23.50 -6.62
C GLU A 135 28.83 -23.82 -6.22
N SER A 136 28.48 -25.10 -6.14
CA SER A 136 27.19 -25.57 -5.59
C SER A 136 27.04 -25.21 -4.12
N ALA A 137 28.08 -25.42 -3.31
CA ALA A 137 28.07 -25.03 -1.90
C ALA A 137 27.92 -23.51 -1.70
N MET A 138 28.52 -22.71 -2.59
CA MET A 138 28.36 -21.25 -2.56
C MET A 138 26.93 -20.81 -2.97
N MET A 139 26.26 -21.59 -3.82
CA MET A 139 24.88 -21.32 -4.23
C MET A 139 23.89 -21.63 -3.10
N ASP A 140 24.06 -22.75 -2.39
CA ASP A 140 23.19 -23.12 -1.26
C ASP A 140 23.27 -22.08 -0.13
N MET A 141 24.48 -21.58 0.18
CA MET A 141 24.68 -20.52 1.19
C MET A 141 23.99 -19.20 0.81
N LYS A 142 23.86 -18.89 -0.49
CA LYS A 142 23.15 -17.70 -0.98
C LYS A 142 21.63 -17.87 -0.93
N GLU A 143 21.11 -19.09 -1.11
CA GLU A 143 19.68 -19.37 -0.97
C GLU A 143 19.26 -19.26 0.51
N GLU A 144 20.10 -19.72 1.44
CA GLU A 144 19.86 -19.62 2.89
C GLU A 144 19.81 -18.15 3.37
N MET A 145 20.78 -17.31 2.96
CA MET A 145 20.76 -15.87 3.27
C MET A 145 19.58 -15.10 2.65
N MET A 146 19.05 -15.59 1.52
CA MET A 146 17.89 -14.96 0.88
C MET A 146 16.57 -15.40 1.52
N SER A 147 16.52 -16.56 2.18
CA SER A 147 15.34 -17.04 2.89
C SER A 147 15.15 -16.31 4.23
N ASP A 148 16.23 -16.07 4.98
CA ASP A 148 16.20 -15.32 6.25
C ASP A 148 15.72 -13.87 6.06
N ALA A 149 16.10 -13.22 4.95
CA ALA A 149 15.67 -11.85 4.65
C ALA A 149 14.19 -11.73 4.22
N VAL A 150 13.53 -12.85 3.91
CA VAL A 150 12.12 -12.89 3.48
C VAL A 150 11.18 -13.25 4.63
N ASP A 151 11.64 -14.04 5.61
CA ASP A 151 10.88 -14.35 6.82
C ASP A 151 10.74 -13.13 7.76
N ASP A 152 11.77 -12.27 7.85
CA ASP A 152 11.80 -11.05 8.69
C ASP A 152 10.77 -9.97 8.27
N VAL A 153 10.14 -10.12 7.09
CA VAL A 153 9.17 -9.15 6.54
C VAL A 153 7.72 -9.61 6.75
N MET A 154 7.50 -10.83 7.25
CA MET A 154 6.16 -11.45 7.34
C MET A 154 5.60 -11.53 8.78
N GLU A 155 6.31 -11.03 9.79
CA GLU A 155 5.95 -11.23 11.22
C GLU A 155 5.00 -10.15 11.82
N ASP A 156 4.60 -9.12 11.07
CA ASP A 156 3.86 -7.96 11.60
C ASP A 156 2.38 -7.87 11.13
N GLU A 157 1.58 -8.93 11.29
CA GLU A 157 0.13 -8.83 11.02
C GLU A 157 -0.73 -9.67 11.98
N GLU A 158 -0.65 -9.36 13.29
CA GLU A 158 -1.69 -9.76 14.24
C GLU A 158 -2.20 -8.52 14.99
N ASP A 159 -3.35 -7.98 14.58
CA ASP A 159 -4.33 -7.43 15.53
C ASP A 159 -5.70 -7.23 14.87
N GLU A 160 -6.57 -8.21 15.09
CA GLU A 160 -7.75 -8.42 14.26
C GLU A 160 -8.98 -7.58 14.71
N GLU A 161 -9.03 -7.20 15.98
CA GLU A 161 -10.23 -6.63 16.61
C GLU A 161 -10.16 -5.10 16.81
N GLU A 162 -8.98 -4.53 17.08
CA GLU A 162 -8.84 -3.07 17.29
C GLU A 162 -8.98 -2.26 16.01
N GLU A 163 -8.57 -2.81 14.86
CA GLU A 163 -8.63 -2.12 13.56
C GLU A 163 -10.06 -1.81 13.13
N GLY A 164 -11.03 -2.66 13.47
CA GLY A 164 -12.40 -2.53 12.99
C GLY A 164 -13.12 -1.31 13.56
N ASP A 165 -13.02 -1.11 14.88
CA ASP A 165 -13.62 0.03 15.55
C ASP A 165 -12.84 1.33 15.24
N LYS A 166 -11.52 1.23 15.01
CA LYS A 166 -10.67 2.36 14.60
C LYS A 166 -11.01 2.85 13.20
N ILE A 167 -11.17 1.95 12.23
CA ILE A 167 -11.56 2.28 10.85
C ILE A 167 -12.99 2.83 10.80
N LEU A 168 -13.92 2.28 11.60
CA LEU A 168 -15.28 2.83 11.71
C LEU A 168 -15.24 4.28 12.19
N LYS A 169 -14.44 4.58 13.21
CA LYS A 169 -14.27 5.93 13.74
C LYS A 169 -13.67 6.86 12.69
N GLU A 170 -12.61 6.44 12.00
CA GLU A 170 -11.98 7.19 10.91
C GLU A 170 -12.96 7.52 9.77
N VAL A 171 -13.75 6.53 9.31
CA VAL A 171 -14.76 6.74 8.27
C VAL A 171 -15.87 7.67 8.75
N LEU A 172 -16.30 7.58 10.02
CA LEU A 172 -17.31 8.48 10.58
C LEU A 172 -16.79 9.92 10.75
N ASP A 173 -15.52 10.08 11.13
CA ASP A 173 -14.83 11.36 11.24
C ASP A 173 -14.69 12.02 9.84
N GLU A 174 -14.32 11.24 8.81
CA GLU A 174 -14.22 11.70 7.42
C GLU A 174 -15.58 12.16 6.83
N ILE A 175 -16.70 11.62 7.34
CA ILE A 175 -18.06 12.00 6.90
C ILE A 175 -18.56 13.27 7.60
N GLY A 176 -17.97 13.65 8.74
CA GLY A 176 -18.39 14.82 9.51
C GLY A 176 -19.75 14.63 10.22
N VAL A 177 -20.17 13.38 10.50
CA VAL A 177 -21.39 13.12 11.27
C VAL A 177 -21.24 13.64 12.71
N GLY A 178 -20.03 13.58 13.29
CA GLY A 178 -19.75 14.19 14.59
C GLY A 178 -19.94 15.71 14.62
N LEU A 179 -19.51 16.42 13.57
CA LEU A 179 -19.61 17.88 13.50
C LEU A 179 -21.05 18.33 13.21
N SER A 180 -21.77 17.62 12.33
CA SER A 180 -23.16 17.93 12.04
C SER A 180 -24.08 17.66 13.23
N GLN A 181 -23.87 16.58 13.99
CA GLN A 181 -24.60 16.32 15.23
C GLN A 181 -24.32 17.40 16.29
N GLN A 182 -23.04 17.78 16.49
CA GLN A 182 -22.64 18.85 17.42
C GLN A 182 -23.14 20.24 16.99
N LEU A 183 -23.30 20.51 15.69
CA LEU A 183 -23.90 21.74 15.17
C LEU A 183 -25.44 21.74 15.32
N THR A 184 -26.11 20.59 15.24
CA THR A 184 -27.55 20.49 15.56
C THR A 184 -27.83 20.52 17.06
N ASP A 185 -26.91 20.05 17.90
CA ASP A 185 -27.02 20.08 19.38
C ASP A 185 -26.57 21.43 19.96
N ALA A 186 -26.03 22.36 19.15
CA ALA A 186 -25.77 23.72 19.56
C ALA A 186 -27.12 24.47 19.72
N PRO A 187 -27.45 24.99 20.91
CA PRO A 187 -28.74 25.63 21.14
C PRO A 187 -28.87 26.89 20.27
N THR A 188 -29.80 26.88 19.31
CA THR A 188 -30.22 28.04 18.51
C THR A 188 -31.00 29.09 19.34
N GLY A 189 -30.83 29.09 20.66
CA GLY A 189 -31.66 29.80 21.64
C GLY A 189 -31.13 31.17 22.08
N LEU A 190 -30.45 31.93 21.22
CA LEU A 190 -30.00 33.29 21.54
C LEU A 190 -30.52 34.35 20.55
N ALA A 191 -31.78 34.23 20.13
CA ALA A 191 -32.49 35.28 19.40
C ALA A 191 -33.74 35.71 20.17
N THR A 192 -33.55 36.34 21.32
CA THR A 192 -34.60 37.18 21.93
C THR A 192 -33.96 38.29 22.77
N SER A 193 -33.28 39.22 22.10
CA SER A 193 -32.98 40.53 22.70
C SER A 193 -34.26 41.36 22.72
N THR A 194 -34.79 41.54 23.92
CA THR A 194 -35.82 42.50 24.31
C THR A 194 -35.56 43.91 23.75
N PRO A 195 -36.57 44.63 23.23
CA PRO A 195 -36.38 46.00 22.76
C PRO A 195 -36.12 46.94 23.94
N LEU A 196 -34.96 47.62 23.92
CA LEU A 196 -34.61 48.64 24.91
C LEU A 196 -35.50 49.88 24.76
N ALA A 197 -35.93 50.38 25.92
CA ALA A 197 -36.80 51.52 26.13
C ALA A 197 -36.30 52.84 25.52
N THR A 198 -37.30 53.62 25.12
CA THR A 198 -37.34 55.03 24.71
C THR A 198 -36.31 55.92 25.44
N ARG A 199 -35.41 56.57 24.70
CA ARG A 199 -34.66 57.75 25.16
C ARG A 199 -34.95 58.93 24.23
N GLN A 200 -35.49 60.00 24.83
CA GLN A 200 -35.80 61.28 24.18
C GLN A 200 -34.53 62.00 23.70
N PRO A 201 -34.60 62.74 22.57
CA PRO A 201 -33.53 63.61 22.11
C PRO A 201 -33.62 64.99 22.80
N VAL A 202 -32.47 65.53 23.21
CA VAL A 202 -32.31 66.93 23.61
C VAL A 202 -31.36 67.60 22.62
N ALA A 203 -31.81 68.69 22.03
CA ALA A 203 -31.13 69.46 21.00
C ALA A 203 -30.30 70.61 21.60
N LEU A 204 -29.14 70.88 21.00
CA LEU A 204 -28.38 72.14 21.08
C LEU A 204 -27.53 72.18 19.78
N GLY A 205 -27.94 72.93 18.75
CA GLY A 205 -27.55 74.33 18.51
C GLY A 205 -26.24 74.37 17.70
N GLU A 206 -26.28 74.51 16.36
CA GLU A 206 -26.06 75.78 15.61
C GLU A 206 -24.56 76.19 15.61
N ALA A 207 -23.82 76.53 14.55
CA ALA A 207 -24.01 76.96 13.16
C ALA A 207 -22.68 76.65 12.41
N ALA A 208 -22.72 76.18 11.16
CA ALA A 208 -22.41 76.93 9.93
C ALA A 208 -20.92 77.02 9.52
N ASP A 209 -20.72 76.60 8.28
CA ASP A 209 -19.93 77.28 7.23
C ASP A 209 -18.54 76.75 6.81
N SER A 210 -18.44 76.69 5.47
CA SER A 210 -17.33 76.83 4.53
C SER A 210 -16.01 76.04 4.64
N GLY A 211 -15.76 75.22 3.61
CA GLY A 211 -14.86 75.61 2.52
C GLY A 211 -13.34 75.64 2.73
N ALA A 212 -12.69 74.64 2.11
CA ALA A 212 -11.43 74.72 1.34
C ALA A 212 -10.04 74.91 2.01
N ALA A 213 -9.11 74.13 1.43
CA ALA A 213 -7.67 74.36 1.23
C ALA A 213 -6.63 73.93 2.30
N ASP A 214 -5.86 72.90 1.91
CA ASP A 214 -4.39 72.79 1.90
C ASP A 214 -3.59 73.28 3.13
N ARG A 215 -2.92 72.34 3.82
CA ARG A 215 -1.45 72.33 4.02
C ARG A 215 -0.95 71.13 4.84
N ARG A 216 0.05 70.48 4.23
CA ARG A 216 1.17 69.64 4.71
C ARG A 216 1.48 69.69 6.23
N ASP A 217 1.61 68.49 6.82
CA ASP A 217 2.65 68.09 7.80
C ASP A 217 2.62 66.54 7.86
N ASP A 218 3.60 65.85 7.27
CA ASP A 218 4.73 65.19 7.94
C ASP A 218 4.33 64.17 9.03
N ASN A 219 4.61 62.88 8.76
CA ASN A 219 5.31 61.94 9.64
C ASN A 219 4.94 60.46 9.35
N GLY A 220 5.97 59.66 8.98
CA GLY A 220 6.07 58.27 9.45
C GLY A 220 5.53 57.16 8.55
N GLY A 221 6.15 56.93 7.40
CA GLY A 221 6.07 55.64 6.71
C GLY A 221 6.92 54.58 7.43
N GLY A 222 6.35 53.41 7.72
CA GLY A 222 7.06 52.25 8.26
C GLY A 222 6.17 51.01 8.25
N GLY A 223 6.28 50.23 7.18
CA GLY A 223 5.49 49.02 6.96
C GLY A 223 5.71 47.98 8.05
N GLY A 224 4.60 47.52 8.64
CA GLY A 224 4.58 46.38 9.56
C GLY A 224 4.85 45.09 8.80
N ALA A 225 6.06 44.58 8.93
CA ALA A 225 6.39 43.20 8.60
C ALA A 225 5.70 42.29 9.63
N ALA A 226 4.73 41.50 9.16
CA ALA A 226 4.25 40.34 9.88
C ALA A 226 5.44 39.38 10.05
N LEU A 227 6.01 39.33 11.26
CA LEU A 227 6.94 38.29 11.67
C LEU A 227 6.13 36.99 11.72
N SER A 228 6.40 36.13 10.74
CA SER A 228 5.68 34.90 10.47
C SER A 228 5.92 33.90 11.60
N ASP A 229 4.89 33.10 11.89
CA ASP A 229 4.94 31.96 12.81
C ASP A 229 6.11 30.98 12.54
N GLU A 230 6.73 31.08 11.36
CA GLU A 230 7.95 30.37 10.95
C GLU A 230 9.16 30.74 11.81
N ASP A 231 9.35 32.01 12.19
CA ASP A 231 10.48 32.44 13.03
C ASP A 231 10.36 31.89 14.45
N ALA A 232 9.13 31.77 14.97
CA ALA A 232 8.84 31.20 16.28
C ALA A 232 9.07 29.67 16.31
N LEU A 233 8.77 28.98 15.20
CA LEU A 233 9.03 27.55 15.04
C LEU A 233 10.52 27.25 14.91
N GLN A 234 11.26 28.10 14.18
CA GLN A 234 12.70 27.96 14.00
C GLN A 234 13.45 28.11 15.33
N ALA A 235 13.07 29.10 16.15
CA ALA A 235 13.65 29.30 17.48
C ALA A 235 13.39 28.11 18.44
N ARG A 236 12.22 27.45 18.32
CA ARG A 236 11.92 26.23 19.10
C ARG A 236 12.72 25.02 18.66
N LEU A 237 12.96 24.87 17.35
CA LEU A 237 13.80 23.79 16.81
C LEU A 237 15.26 23.94 17.25
N ASP A 238 15.80 25.15 17.24
CA ASP A 238 17.18 25.41 17.66
C ASP A 238 17.40 25.19 19.16
N ALA A 239 16.38 25.47 19.99
CA ALA A 239 16.42 25.17 21.41
C ALA A 239 16.42 23.65 21.70
N LEU A 240 15.74 22.85 20.88
CA LEU A 240 15.68 21.39 21.02
C LEU A 240 16.98 20.71 20.55
N ARG A 241 17.72 21.35 19.62
CA ARG A 241 18.99 20.84 19.11
C ARG A 241 20.17 21.07 20.04
N LYS A 242 20.02 21.97 21.02
CA LYS A 242 21.09 22.39 21.94
C LYS A 242 20.94 21.82 23.36
N GLY A 243 19.81 21.17 23.66
CA GLY A 243 19.60 20.37 24.86
C GLY A 243 19.92 18.90 24.59
#